data_AF-A0A7V3D5N5-F1
#
_entry.id   AF-A0A7V3D5N5-F1
#
_cell.length_a   1.000
_cell.length_b   1.000
_cell.length_c   1.000
_cell.angle_alpha   90.00
_cell.angle_beta   90.00
_cell.angle_gamma   90.00
#
_symmetry.space_group_name_H-M   'P 1'
#
loop_
_entity.id
_entity.type
_entity.pdbx_description
1 polymer ?
#
loop_
_entity_poly.entity_id
_entity_poly.type
_entity_poly.pdbx_seq_one_letter_code
_entity_poly.pdbx_strand_id
1 'polypeptide(L)'
;MDLLALARQGFQSVPTEESIRQQALANLRRWLTEPEFAGYRPQLEWLIQTRNWAGLLDRFYQILPFGTGGRRGAVGIGPNRMNRWTLGASVQGHCEYLKERFPGVEPLRVVLAYDVRQFEDRRG
;
A
#
# COMPACT_ATOMS: atom_id res chain seq x y z
N MET A 1 12.01 16.53 12.95
CA MET A 1 11.53 16.99 11.63
C MET A 1 10.13 16.43 11.44
N ASP A 2 9.13 17.29 11.20
CA ASP A 2 7.75 16.82 10.95
C ASP A 2 7.61 16.41 9.47
N LEU A 3 7.75 15.11 9.22
CA LEU A 3 7.67 14.52 7.88
C LEU A 3 6.29 14.70 7.24
N LEU A 4 5.23 14.68 8.06
CA LEU A 4 3.86 14.78 7.56
C LEU A 4 3.54 16.21 7.15
N ALA A 5 4.01 17.21 7.91
CA ALA A 5 3.91 18.61 7.50
C ALA A 5 4.68 18.88 6.19
N LEU A 6 5.89 18.30 6.05
CA LEU A 6 6.68 18.43 4.83
C LEU A 6 5.99 17.79 3.62
N ALA A 7 5.43 16.58 3.77
CA ALA A 7 4.67 15.93 2.71
C ALA A 7 3.40 16.71 2.34
N ARG A 8 2.69 17.27 3.34
CA ARG A 8 1.51 18.12 3.10
C ARG A 8 1.84 19.32 2.24
N GLN A 9 2.93 20.02 2.55
CA GLN A 9 3.40 21.15 1.74
C GLN A 9 3.83 20.69 0.34
N GLY A 10 4.57 19.57 0.25
CA GLY A 10 5.02 19.02 -1.02
C GLY A 10 3.89 18.64 -1.96
N PHE A 11 2.81 18.01 -1.46
CA PHE A 11 1.66 17.63 -2.28
C PHE A 11 0.92 18.82 -2.88
N GLN A 12 1.02 20.03 -2.32
CA GLN A 12 0.42 21.22 -2.92
C GLN A 12 1.05 21.58 -4.27
N SER A 13 2.29 21.12 -4.54
CA SER A 13 2.96 21.34 -5.82
C SER A 13 2.54 20.34 -6.91
N VAL A 14 1.72 19.34 -6.60
CA VAL A 14 1.28 18.32 -7.55
C VAL A 14 -0.11 18.72 -8.09
N PRO A 15 -0.28 18.90 -9.42
CA PRO A 15 -1.56 19.33 -10.00
C PRO A 15 -2.58 18.19 -9.96
N THR A 16 -3.32 18.10 -8.86
CA THR A 16 -4.40 17.12 -8.64
C THR A 16 -5.44 17.66 -7.67
N GLU A 17 -6.57 16.97 -7.56
CA GLU A 17 -7.69 17.31 -6.67
C GLU A 17 -7.28 17.29 -5.19
N GLU A 18 -7.89 18.18 -4.39
CA GLU A 18 -7.59 18.26 -2.95
C GLU A 18 -7.99 16.97 -2.22
N SER A 19 -9.07 16.31 -2.65
CA SER A 19 -9.51 15.02 -2.10
C SER A 19 -8.43 13.93 -2.23
N ILE A 20 -7.72 13.89 -3.36
CA ILE A 20 -6.63 12.95 -3.63
C ILE A 20 -5.44 13.23 -2.71
N ARG A 21 -5.08 14.50 -2.49
CA ARG A 21 -4.00 14.88 -1.56
C ARG A 21 -4.35 14.51 -0.12
N GLN A 22 -5.58 14.76 0.31
CA GLN A 22 -6.05 14.41 1.65
C GLN A 22 -6.02 12.89 1.87
N GLN A 23 -6.49 12.11 0.89
CA GLN A 23 -6.42 10.65 0.95
C GLN A 23 -4.96 10.14 1.03
N ALA A 24 -4.07 10.73 0.23
CA ALA A 24 -2.65 10.39 0.27
C ALA A 24 -2.01 10.71 1.64
N LEU A 25 -2.32 11.87 2.23
CA LEU A 25 -1.84 12.25 3.56
C LEU A 25 -2.39 11.36 4.66
N ALA A 26 -3.66 10.99 4.59
CA ALA A 26 -4.28 10.07 5.54
C ALA A 26 -3.55 8.72 5.53
N ASN A 27 -3.33 8.15 4.35
CA ASN A 27 -2.62 6.89 4.19
C ASN A 27 -1.14 7.00 4.60
N LEU A 28 -0.45 8.07 4.22
CA LEU A 28 0.95 8.29 4.59
C LEU A 28 1.10 8.45 6.11
N ARG A 29 0.18 9.16 6.76
CA ARG A 29 0.16 9.29 8.22
C ARG A 29 0.10 7.92 8.88
N ARG A 30 -0.83 7.06 8.45
CA ARG A 30 -0.95 5.68 8.97
C ARG A 30 0.37 4.93 8.87
N TRP A 31 1.00 4.96 7.70
CA TRP A 31 2.29 4.30 7.46
C TRP A 31 3.47 4.90 8.24
N LEU A 32 3.39 6.17 8.65
CA LEU A 32 4.41 6.82 9.47
C LEU A 32 4.22 6.59 10.98
N THR A 33 3.00 6.27 11.42
CA THR A 33 2.63 6.25 12.84
C THR A 33 2.20 4.90 13.39
N GLU A 34 1.57 4.02 12.60
CA GLU A 34 1.08 2.74 13.11
C GLU A 34 2.26 1.77 13.32
N PRO A 35 2.30 1.01 14.45
CA PRO A 35 3.43 0.14 14.78
C PRO A 35 3.74 -0.93 13.72
N GLU A 36 2.71 -1.41 13.02
CA GLU A 36 2.86 -2.42 11.96
C GLU A 36 3.72 -1.94 10.78
N PHE A 37 3.86 -0.63 10.60
CA PHE A 37 4.67 -0.04 9.53
C PHE A 37 6.03 0.47 10.01
N ALA A 38 6.40 0.26 11.28
CA ALA A 38 7.66 0.77 11.84
C ALA A 38 8.89 0.37 11.00
N GLY A 39 8.88 -0.84 10.42
CA GLY A 39 9.95 -1.33 9.54
C GLY A 39 10.10 -0.56 8.21
N TYR A 40 9.06 0.14 7.75
CA TYR A 40 9.10 0.95 6.52
C TYR A 40 9.57 2.39 6.76
N ARG A 41 9.66 2.82 8.01
CA ARG A 41 9.92 4.22 8.38
C ARG A 41 11.22 4.80 7.78
N PRO A 42 12.37 4.10 7.79
CA PRO A 42 13.59 4.64 7.18
C PRO A 42 13.42 4.94 5.68
N GLN A 43 12.72 4.07 4.95
CA GLN A 43 12.50 4.25 3.52
C GLN A 43 11.46 5.37 3.25
N LEU A 44 10.44 5.53 4.12
CA LEU A 44 9.50 6.66 4.04
C LEU A 44 10.20 7.99 4.29
N GLU A 45 11.07 8.05 5.29
CA GLU A 45 11.90 9.22 5.59
C GLU A 45 12.75 9.61 4.38
N TRP A 46 13.43 8.63 3.77
CA TRP A 46 14.21 8.85 2.55
C TRP A 46 13.34 9.34 1.39
N LEU A 47 12.19 8.68 1.12
CA LEU A 47 11.28 9.09 0.04
C LEU A 47 10.78 10.53 0.21
N ILE A 48 10.47 10.95 1.44
CA ILE A 48 10.04 12.32 1.72
C ILE A 48 11.21 13.30 1.53
N GLN A 49 12.42 12.94 1.93
CA GLN A 49 13.61 13.78 1.79
C GLN A 49 14.03 13.98 0.33
N THR A 50 13.79 13.01 -0.55
CA THR A 50 14.07 13.16 -2.00
C THR A 50 13.13 14.14 -2.71
N ARG A 51 12.03 14.56 -2.08
CA ARG A 51 11.06 15.55 -2.59
C ARG A 51 10.42 15.20 -3.94
N ASN A 52 10.42 13.93 -4.34
CA ASN A 52 9.63 13.47 -5.48
C ASN A 52 8.15 13.36 -5.08
N TRP A 53 7.48 14.51 -4.96
CA TRP A 53 6.12 14.60 -4.42
C TRP A 53 5.08 13.88 -5.28
N ALA A 54 5.22 13.92 -6.61
CA ALA A 54 4.34 13.19 -7.51
C ALA A 54 4.47 11.67 -7.30
N GLY A 55 5.71 11.16 -7.19
CA GLY A 55 5.96 9.75 -6.92
C GLY A 55 5.49 9.30 -5.53
N LEU A 56 5.65 10.14 -4.52
CA LEU A 56 5.13 9.86 -3.17
C LEU A 56 3.60 9.87 -3.16
N LEU A 57 2.98 10.85 -3.80
CA LEU A 57 1.51 10.94 -3.90
C LEU A 57 0.95 9.69 -4.60
N ASP A 58 1.53 9.28 -5.72
CA ASP A 58 1.11 8.07 -6.46
C ASP A 58 1.19 6.79 -5.60
N ARG A 59 2.15 6.68 -4.69
CA ARG A 59 2.27 5.53 -3.78
C ARG A 59 1.17 5.48 -2.71
N PHE A 60 0.61 6.63 -2.34
CA PHE A 60 -0.23 6.78 -1.15
C PHE A 60 -1.67 7.20 -1.40
N TYR A 61 -2.04 7.71 -2.58
CA TYR A 61 -3.39 8.24 -2.81
C TYR A 61 -4.51 7.21 -2.75
N GLN A 62 -4.22 5.91 -2.87
CA GLN A 62 -5.23 4.86 -2.76
C GLN A 62 -4.64 3.55 -2.23
N ILE A 63 -5.51 2.61 -1.90
CA ILE A 63 -5.15 1.21 -1.72
C ILE A 63 -5.22 0.53 -3.08
N LEU A 64 -4.24 -0.31 -3.40
CA LEU A 64 -4.16 -1.00 -4.68
C LEU A 64 -5.48 -1.73 -4.98
N PRO A 65 -6.21 -1.32 -6.04
CA PRO A 65 -7.57 -1.81 -6.27
C PRO A 65 -7.57 -3.25 -6.79
N PHE A 66 -8.67 -3.97 -6.52
CA PHE A 66 -8.96 -5.23 -7.18
C PHE A 66 -9.54 -4.96 -8.58
N GLY A 67 -8.87 -5.45 -9.62
CA GLY A 67 -9.42 -5.52 -10.98
C GLY A 67 -10.01 -6.90 -11.29
N THR A 68 -10.48 -7.09 -12.52
CA THR A 68 -11.00 -8.37 -13.02
C THR A 68 -9.98 -9.52 -12.91
N GLY A 69 -8.67 -9.20 -12.97
CA GLY A 69 -7.57 -10.15 -12.83
C GLY A 69 -6.87 -10.14 -11.46
N GLY A 70 -7.56 -9.68 -10.40
CA GLY A 70 -7.01 -9.53 -9.05
C GLY A 70 -6.27 -8.19 -8.83
N ARG A 71 -5.56 -8.06 -7.70
CA ARG A 71 -4.68 -6.91 -7.43
C ARG A 71 -3.43 -7.00 -8.31
N ARG A 72 -3.16 -5.95 -9.07
CA ARG A 72 -1.96 -5.81 -9.92
C ARG A 72 -1.46 -4.37 -9.83
N GLY A 73 -0.17 -4.19 -9.59
CA GLY A 73 0.44 -2.87 -9.44
C GLY A 73 1.96 -2.94 -9.41
N ALA A 74 2.60 -1.77 -9.39
CA ALA A 74 4.04 -1.68 -9.21
C ALA A 74 4.45 -2.24 -7.84
N VAL A 75 5.62 -2.87 -7.77
CA VAL A 75 6.21 -3.30 -6.49
C VAL A 75 6.74 -2.06 -5.76
N GLY A 76 6.73 -2.08 -4.43
CA GLY A 76 7.38 -1.05 -3.61
C GLY A 76 6.57 -0.62 -2.38
N ILE A 77 7.00 0.45 -1.73
CA ILE A 77 6.32 1.00 -0.56
C ILE A 77 5.04 1.76 -0.92
N GLY A 78 4.05 1.61 -0.05
CA GLY A 78 2.80 2.35 -0.05
C GLY A 78 1.59 1.44 -0.28
N PRO A 79 0.39 1.90 0.09
CA PRO A 79 -0.84 1.14 -0.11
C PRO A 79 -1.19 0.95 -1.59
N ASN A 80 -0.71 1.81 -2.49
CA ASN A 80 -0.88 1.67 -3.95
C ASN A 80 0.28 0.91 -4.61
N ARG A 81 0.89 -0.03 -3.90
CA ARG A 81 1.98 -0.88 -4.41
C ARG A 81 1.78 -2.32 -3.98
N MET A 82 2.27 -3.25 -4.79
CA MET A 82 2.44 -4.62 -4.37
C MET A 82 3.61 -4.71 -3.39
N ASN A 83 3.31 -5.06 -2.15
CA ASN A 83 4.29 -5.37 -1.10
C ASN A 83 3.72 -6.43 -0.14
N ARG A 84 4.54 -6.84 0.84
CA ARG A 84 4.15 -7.83 1.84
C ARG A 84 2.88 -7.43 2.59
N TRP A 85 2.72 -6.14 2.91
CA TRP A 85 1.53 -5.66 3.61
C TRP A 85 0.27 -5.77 2.74
N THR A 86 0.29 -5.27 1.50
CA THR A 86 -0.90 -5.36 0.61
C THR A 86 -1.25 -6.81 0.26
N LEU A 87 -0.25 -7.68 0.15
CA LEU A 87 -0.46 -9.11 -0.03
C LEU A 87 -1.14 -9.71 1.21
N GLY A 88 -0.59 -9.46 2.40
CA GLY A 88 -1.14 -9.90 3.67
C GLY A 88 -2.58 -9.43 3.88
N ALA A 89 -2.88 -8.16 3.61
CA ALA A 89 -4.23 -7.62 3.68
C ALA A 89 -5.21 -8.33 2.71
N SER A 90 -4.74 -8.74 1.53
CA SER A 90 -5.56 -9.51 0.57
C SER A 90 -5.84 -10.92 1.08
N VAL A 91 -4.80 -11.57 1.62
CA VAL A 91 -4.91 -12.92 2.19
C VAL A 91 -5.84 -12.91 3.40
N GLN A 92 -5.68 -11.94 4.31
CA GLN A 92 -6.53 -11.79 5.49
C GLN A 92 -7.99 -11.59 5.10
N GLY A 93 -8.28 -10.67 4.17
CA GLY A 93 -9.64 -10.47 3.68
C GLY A 93 -10.23 -11.72 3.00
N HIS A 94 -9.40 -12.51 2.30
CA HIS A 94 -9.84 -13.78 1.74
C HIS A 94 -10.15 -14.83 2.82
N CYS A 95 -9.34 -14.92 3.87
CA CYS A 95 -9.58 -15.79 5.01
C CYS A 95 -10.89 -15.44 5.74
N GLU A 96 -11.15 -14.15 5.96
CA GLU A 96 -12.40 -13.66 6.56
C GLU A 96 -13.60 -14.02 5.67
N TYR A 97 -13.51 -13.73 4.37
CA TYR A 97 -14.54 -14.11 3.40
C TYR A 97 -14.85 -15.61 3.39
N LEU A 98 -13.82 -16.48 3.44
CA LEU A 98 -14.03 -17.93 3.44
C LEU A 98 -14.75 -18.39 4.72
N LYS A 99 -14.39 -17.84 5.89
CA LYS A 99 -15.05 -18.15 7.16
C LYS A 99 -16.52 -17.75 7.15
N GLU A 100 -16.82 -16.58 6.59
CA GLU A 100 -18.20 -16.10 6.45
C GLU A 100 -19.00 -16.92 5.44
N ARG A 101 -18.39 -17.28 4.31
CA ARG A 101 -19.10 -17.94 3.20
C ARG A 101 -19.39 -19.41 3.45
N PHE A 102 -18.55 -20.08 4.23
CA PHE A 102 -18.60 -21.52 4.49
C PHE A 102 -18.67 -21.83 6.00
N PRO A 103 -19.73 -21.39 6.70
CA PRO A 103 -19.86 -21.66 8.14
C PRO A 103 -19.91 -23.17 8.41
N GLY A 104 -19.15 -23.62 9.41
CA GLY A 104 -19.10 -25.02 9.82
C GLY A 104 -18.18 -25.94 9.01
N VAL A 105 -17.48 -25.42 7.99
CA VAL A 105 -16.46 -26.18 7.26
C VAL A 105 -15.11 -26.03 7.96
N GLU A 106 -14.65 -27.10 8.60
CA GLU A 106 -13.31 -27.17 9.21
C GLU A 106 -12.62 -28.51 8.88
N PRO A 107 -11.36 -28.50 8.40
CA PRO A 107 -10.55 -27.32 8.10
C PRO A 107 -10.94 -26.66 6.77
N LEU A 108 -10.94 -25.32 6.75
CA LEU A 108 -10.89 -24.56 5.49
C LEU A 108 -9.61 -24.91 4.72
N ARG A 109 -9.73 -25.10 3.40
CA ARG A 109 -8.61 -25.46 2.52
C ARG A 109 -8.57 -24.55 1.31
N VAL A 110 -7.37 -24.13 0.92
CA VAL A 110 -7.12 -23.30 -0.26
C VAL A 110 -6.03 -23.95 -1.12
N VAL A 111 -6.08 -23.69 -2.43
CA VAL A 111 -5.02 -24.06 -3.36
C VAL A 111 -4.18 -22.83 -3.63
N LEU A 112 -2.86 -22.95 -3.46
CA LEU A 112 -1.91 -21.90 -3.82
C LEU A 112 -1.24 -22.27 -5.14
N ALA A 113 -1.33 -21.35 -6.10
CA ALA A 113 -0.64 -21.45 -7.39
C ALA A 113 -0.01 -20.10 -7.71
N TYR A 114 1.14 -20.14 -8.37
CA TYR A 114 1.87 -18.95 -8.83
C TYR A 114 2.55 -19.26 -10.17
N ASP A 115 2.78 -18.22 -10.97
CA ASP A 115 3.55 -18.34 -12.21
C ASP A 115 5.05 -18.07 -11.95
N VAL A 116 5.85 -18.00 -13.02
CA VAL A 116 7.31 -17.84 -12.91
C VAL A 116 7.77 -16.41 -12.55
N ARG A 117 6.86 -15.48 -12.24
CA ARG A 117 7.23 -14.09 -11.93
C ARG A 117 8.01 -14.01 -10.61
N GLN A 118 9.10 -13.27 -10.66
CA GLN A 118 9.89 -12.92 -9.48
C GLN A 118 9.35 -11.63 -8.86
N PHE A 119 9.12 -11.64 -7.54
CA PHE A 119 8.61 -10.49 -6.80
C PHE A 119 9.73 -9.50 -6.45
N GLU A 120 10.34 -8.92 -7.48
CA GLU A 120 11.43 -7.96 -7.36
C GLU A 120 10.96 -6.54 -7.70
N ASP A 121 11.36 -5.56 -6.88
CA ASP A 121 11.25 -4.16 -7.26
C ASP A 121 12.41 -3.81 -8.20
N ARG A 122 12.16 -3.93 -9.51
CA ARG A 122 13.17 -3.60 -10.54
C ARG A 122 13.22 -2.11 -10.88
N ARG A 123 12.40 -1.28 -10.24
CA ARG A 123 12.31 0.17 -10.49
C ARG A 123 12.89 0.93 -9.29
N GLY A 124 14.15 0.64 -8.99
CA GLY A 124 14.94 1.27 -7.92
C GLY A 124 14.74 2.78 -7.85
#